data_AF-A0A9D1UCA9-F1
#
_entry.id   AF-A0A9D1UCA9-F1
#
_cell.length_a   1.000
_cell.length_b   1.000
_cell.length_c   1.000
_cell.angle_alpha   90.00
_cell.angle_beta   90.00
_cell.angle_gamma   90.00
#
_symmetry.space_group_name_H-M   'P 1'
#
loop_
_entity.id
_entity.type
_entity.pdbx_description
1 polymer ?
#
loop_
_entity_poly.entity_id
_entity_poly.type
_entity_poly.pdbx_seq_one_letter_code
_entity_poly.pdbx_strand_id
1 'polypeptide(L)'
;MQKDRILSRLREKGCRITRQRLHLIDIILENECSSCKEIFYKALEQDNTLGVATVYRMVNLLEEIGAISRKNMYKVACSENCTMENACTIVLDDGTVYQLSARSWNSVIREGLRSCGYLEGQRVDSVSIRPCECEKQEC
;
A
#
# COMPACT_ATOMS: atom_id res chain seq x y z
N MET A 1 -12.91 17.81 -6.42
CA MET A 1 -13.79 16.62 -6.27
C MET A 1 -13.35 15.66 -5.16
N GLN A 2 -12.16 15.04 -5.20
CA GLN A 2 -11.73 14.11 -4.14
C GLN A 2 -11.42 14.83 -2.80
N LYS A 3 -10.67 15.93 -2.85
CA LYS A 3 -10.38 16.79 -1.67
C LYS A 3 -11.67 17.27 -0.98
N ASP A 4 -12.65 17.76 -1.73
CA ASP A 4 -13.92 18.27 -1.19
C ASP A 4 -14.71 17.20 -0.44
N ARG A 5 -14.69 15.95 -0.93
CA ARG A 5 -15.31 14.80 -0.25
C ARG A 5 -14.61 14.50 1.09
N ILE A 6 -13.28 14.54 1.12
CA ILE A 6 -12.50 14.35 2.35
C ILE A 6 -12.81 15.45 3.36
N LEU A 7 -12.84 16.72 2.91
CA LEU A 7 -13.16 17.85 3.77
C LEU A 7 -14.59 17.79 4.31
N SER A 8 -15.55 17.32 3.50
CA SER A 8 -16.93 17.12 3.94
C SER A 8 -17.02 16.06 5.05
N ARG A 9 -16.38 14.90 4.87
CA ARG A 9 -16.31 13.85 5.90
C ARG A 9 -15.61 14.29 7.18
N LEU A 10 -14.55 15.10 7.06
CA LEU A 10 -13.90 15.68 8.23
C LEU A 10 -14.84 16.61 9.00
N ARG A 11 -15.65 17.43 8.29
CA ARG A 11 -16.66 18.29 8.92
C ARG A 11 -17.77 17.48 9.58
N GLU A 12 -18.26 16.44 8.93
CA GLU A 12 -19.28 15.52 9.49
C GLU A 12 -18.81 14.87 10.79
N LYS A 13 -17.51 14.54 10.88
CA LYS A 13 -16.87 14.02 12.10
C LYS A 13 -16.55 15.10 13.15
N GLY A 14 -16.93 16.36 12.93
CA GLY A 14 -16.65 17.48 13.84
C GLY A 14 -15.18 17.92 13.88
N CYS A 15 -14.37 17.52 12.90
CA CYS A 15 -12.95 17.88 12.85
C CYS A 15 -12.76 19.31 12.35
N ARG A 16 -11.97 20.11 13.08
CA ARG A 16 -11.55 21.44 12.63
C ARG A 16 -10.65 21.36 11.40
N ILE A 17 -10.95 22.12 10.35
CA ILE A 17 -10.12 22.20 9.15
C ILE A 17 -9.08 23.33 9.34
N THR A 18 -7.84 22.96 9.67
CA THR A 18 -6.72 23.92 9.81
C THR A 18 -5.89 23.98 8.54
N ARG A 19 -5.06 25.02 8.38
CA ARG A 19 -4.12 25.14 7.25
C ARG A 19 -3.16 23.95 7.15
N GLN A 20 -2.62 23.49 8.28
CA GLN A 20 -1.76 22.30 8.34
C GLN A 20 -2.47 21.03 7.85
N ARG A 21 -3.75 20.84 8.22
CA ARG A 21 -4.53 19.68 7.77
C ARG A 21 -4.81 19.72 6.27
N LEU A 22 -5.15 20.89 5.75
CA LEU A 22 -5.34 21.09 4.31
C LEU A 22 -4.07 20.75 3.54
N HIS A 23 -2.94 21.27 4.01
CA HIS A 23 -1.65 21.03 3.38
C HIS A 23 -1.24 19.55 3.38
N LEU A 24 -1.42 18.84 4.51
CA LEU A 24 -1.16 17.39 4.56
C LEU A 24 -2.08 16.59 3.63
N ILE A 25 -3.35 16.99 3.50
CA ILE A 25 -4.27 16.38 2.54
C ILE A 25 -3.79 16.62 1.10
N ASP A 26 -3.31 17.81 0.79
CA ASP A 26 -2.77 18.13 -0.54
C ASP A 26 -1.54 17.29 -0.85
N ILE A 27 -0.59 17.17 0.08
CA ILE A 27 0.58 16.30 -0.10
C ILE A 27 0.16 14.86 -0.38
N ILE A 28 -0.78 14.32 0.41
CA ILE A 28 -1.25 12.93 0.28
C ILE A 28 -1.99 12.69 -1.05
N LEU A 29 -2.69 13.70 -1.58
CA LEU A 29 -3.44 13.58 -2.83
C LEU A 29 -2.59 13.84 -4.08
N GLU A 30 -1.61 14.72 -3.99
CA GLU A 30 -0.77 15.14 -5.12
C GLU A 30 0.46 14.24 -5.30
N ASN A 31 0.89 13.52 -4.26
CA ASN A 31 2.08 12.68 -4.29
C ASN A 31 1.74 11.21 -4.08
N GLU A 32 2.42 10.33 -4.83
CA GLU A 32 2.39 8.88 -4.58
C GLU A 32 3.32 8.52 -3.41
N CYS A 33 3.00 8.99 -2.20
CA CYS A 33 3.78 8.66 -1.02
C CYS A 33 3.57 7.21 -0.60
N SER A 34 4.69 6.47 -0.47
CA SER A 34 4.69 5.07 -0.08
C SER A 34 4.67 4.87 1.45
N SER A 35 4.96 5.93 2.21
CA SER A 35 5.07 5.85 3.67
C SER A 35 4.77 7.17 4.38
N CYS A 36 4.47 7.09 5.67
CA CYS A 36 4.33 8.28 6.53
C CYS A 36 5.64 9.09 6.63
N LYS A 37 6.80 8.45 6.44
CA LYS A 37 8.10 9.12 6.46
C LYS A 37 8.28 10.03 5.24
N GLU A 38 7.84 9.59 4.07
CA GLU A 38 7.87 10.43 2.85
C GLU A 38 6.90 11.61 2.95
N ILE A 39 5.68 11.38 3.46
CA ILE A 39 4.71 12.46 3.71
C ILE A 39 5.32 13.51 4.65
N PHE A 40 6.01 13.07 5.69
CA PHE A 40 6.68 13.95 6.65
C PHE A 40 7.75 14.82 5.99
N TYR A 41 8.67 14.25 5.21
CA TYR A 41 9.72 15.04 4.56
C TYR A 41 9.18 16.05 3.55
N LYS A 42 8.20 15.65 2.73
CA LYS A 42 7.55 16.59 1.81
C LYS A 42 6.83 17.73 2.54
N ALA A 43 6.22 17.43 3.69
CA ALA A 43 5.58 18.46 4.51
C ALA A 43 6.59 19.41 5.17
N LEU A 44 7.76 18.89 5.58
CA LEU A 44 8.83 19.70 6.15
C LEU A 44 9.39 20.74 5.18
N GLU A 45 9.43 20.46 3.87
CA GLU A 45 9.89 21.42 2.86
C GLU A 45 9.09 22.73 2.88
N GLN A 46 7.85 22.70 3.39
CA GLN A 46 6.96 23.87 3.46
C GLN A 46 6.60 24.30 4.89
N ASP A 47 6.58 23.39 5.86
CA ASP A 47 6.28 23.69 7.27
C ASP A 47 7.28 22.99 8.22
N ASN A 48 8.32 23.72 8.61
CA ASN A 48 9.34 23.27 9.56
C ASN A 48 8.81 23.09 11.00
N THR A 49 7.59 23.50 11.32
CA THR A 49 6.99 23.32 12.66
C THR A 49 6.25 21.98 12.79
N LEU A 50 6.14 21.23 11.69
CA LEU A 50 5.39 20.00 11.65
C LEU A 50 6.14 18.87 12.37
N GLY A 51 5.51 18.33 13.41
CA GLY A 51 6.01 17.12 14.07
C GLY A 51 5.56 15.85 13.35
N VAL A 52 6.42 14.82 13.33
CA VAL A 52 6.12 13.52 12.71
C VAL A 52 4.82 12.89 13.26
N ALA A 53 4.54 13.08 14.55
CA ALA A 53 3.31 12.60 15.20
C ALA A 53 2.03 13.22 14.58
N THR A 54 2.12 14.41 14.00
CA THR A 54 1.00 15.05 13.31
C THR A 54 0.67 14.34 12.00
N VAL A 55 1.67 13.82 11.29
CA VAL A 55 1.46 13.00 10.08
C VAL A 55 0.71 11.72 10.44
N TYR A 56 1.18 10.99 11.46
CA TYR A 56 0.53 9.75 11.91
C TYR A 56 -0.92 9.98 12.34
N ARG A 57 -1.19 11.02 13.14
CA ARG A 57 -2.55 11.37 13.55
C ARG A 57 -3.45 11.70 12.35
N MET A 58 -2.91 12.37 11.34
CA MET A 58 -3.68 12.70 10.14
C MET A 58 -3.95 11.48 9.28
N VAL A 59 -2.97 10.61 9.07
CA VAL A 59 -3.15 9.35 8.33
C VAL A 59 -4.19 8.46 9.02
N ASN A 60 -4.11 8.30 10.35
CA ASN A 60 -5.11 7.55 11.11
C ASN A 60 -6.51 8.16 10.97
N LEU A 61 -6.63 9.50 11.10
CA LEU A 61 -7.91 10.18 10.97
C LEU A 61 -8.52 10.00 9.58
N LEU A 62 -7.72 10.11 8.52
CA LEU A 62 -8.17 9.91 7.14
C LEU A 62 -8.58 8.46 6.89
N GLU A 63 -7.93 7.50 7.54
CA GLU A 63 -8.33 6.10 7.47
C GLU A 63 -9.64 5.84 8.21
N GLU A 64 -9.81 6.38 9.42
CA GLU A 64 -11.03 6.24 10.21
C GLU A 64 -12.27 6.80 9.50
N ILE A 65 -12.13 7.85 8.67
CA ILE A 65 -13.24 8.38 7.84
C ILE A 65 -13.37 7.66 6.49
N GLY A 66 -12.59 6.61 6.26
CA GLY A 66 -12.55 5.84 5.02
C GLY A 66 -12.14 6.68 3.80
N ALA A 67 -11.36 7.75 4.00
CA ALA A 67 -10.81 8.57 2.93
C ALA A 67 -9.54 7.96 2.33
N ILE A 68 -8.76 7.27 3.17
CA ILE A 68 -7.60 6.47 2.76
C ILE A 68 -7.69 5.10 3.42
N SER A 69 -6.82 4.17 3.00
CA SER A 69 -6.67 2.87 3.64
C SER A 69 -5.18 2.59 3.74
N ARG A 70 -4.68 2.18 4.92
CA ARG A 70 -3.31 1.67 5.07
C ARG A 70 -3.21 0.30 4.42
N LYS A 71 -3.21 0.30 3.10
CA LYS A 71 -2.79 -0.85 2.33
C LYS A 71 -1.28 -0.78 2.23
N ASN A 72 -0.58 -1.44 3.17
CA ASN A 72 0.69 -2.07 2.83
C ASN A 72 0.38 -3.22 1.84
N MET A 73 -0.13 -2.87 0.66
CA MET A 73 -0.25 -3.82 -0.43
C MET A 73 1.15 -3.97 -0.96
N TYR A 74 1.80 -5.08 -0.60
CA TYR A 74 2.81 -5.67 -1.45
C TYR A 74 2.12 -6.01 -2.77
N LYS A 75 2.05 -5.03 -3.68
CA LYS A 75 1.65 -5.28 -5.05
C LYS A 75 2.84 -5.92 -5.72
N VAL A 76 2.75 -7.23 -5.96
CA VAL A 76 3.75 -7.87 -6.79
C VAL A 76 3.46 -7.45 -8.23
N ALA A 77 4.43 -6.78 -8.86
CA ALA A 77 4.28 -6.30 -10.23
C ALA A 77 4.21 -7.51 -11.18
N CYS A 78 3.02 -7.75 -11.74
CA CYS A 78 2.77 -8.88 -12.63
C CYS A 78 3.00 -8.59 -14.12
N SER A 79 3.57 -7.43 -14.47
CA SER A 79 3.80 -7.07 -15.86
C SER A 79 4.90 -7.96 -16.47
N GLU A 80 4.65 -8.46 -17.68
CA GLU A 80 5.62 -9.26 -18.45
C GLU A 80 6.92 -8.49 -18.73
N ASN A 81 6.83 -7.16 -18.73
CA ASN A 81 7.93 -6.24 -18.95
C ASN A 81 8.65 -5.83 -17.67
N CYS A 82 8.27 -6.37 -16.49
CA CYS A 82 8.94 -6.06 -15.24
C CYS A 82 10.34 -6.69 -15.20
N THR A 83 11.36 -5.89 -14.92
CA THR A 83 12.76 -6.31 -14.80
C THR A 83 13.23 -6.34 -13.34
N MET A 84 12.31 -6.32 -12.38
CA MET A 84 12.66 -6.34 -10.96
C MET A 84 13.24 -7.71 -10.58
N GLU A 85 14.49 -7.71 -10.14
CA GLU A 85 15.15 -8.85 -9.51
C GLU A 85 14.75 -8.94 -8.03
N ASN A 86 14.79 -10.15 -7.46
CA ASN A 86 14.42 -10.41 -6.05
C ASN A 86 13.03 -9.87 -5.65
N ALA A 87 12.05 -9.97 -6.55
CA ALA A 87 10.67 -9.52 -6.33
C ALA A 87 9.90 -10.36 -5.31
N CYS A 88 10.31 -11.62 -5.09
CA CYS A 88 9.69 -12.51 -4.13
C CYS A 88 10.74 -13.41 -3.45
N THR A 89 10.60 -13.63 -2.14
CA THR A 89 11.40 -14.60 -1.39
C THR A 89 10.48 -15.72 -0.90
N ILE A 90 10.81 -16.97 -1.22
CA ILE A 90 10.10 -18.17 -0.79
C ILE A 90 11.04 -18.93 0.15
N VAL A 91 10.56 -19.24 1.36
CA VAL A 91 11.29 -20.05 2.34
C VAL A 91 10.49 -21.35 2.52
N LEU A 92 11.13 -22.49 2.26
CA LEU A 92 10.54 -23.80 2.49
C LEU A 92 10.72 -24.23 3.95
N ASP A 93 10.01 -25.28 4.36
CA ASP A 93 10.03 -25.82 5.72
C ASP A 93 11.39 -26.41 6.12
N ASP A 94 12.16 -26.89 5.15
CA ASP A 94 13.55 -27.33 5.32
C ASP A 94 14.56 -26.16 5.42
N GLY A 95 14.08 -24.91 5.33
CA GLY A 95 14.89 -23.70 5.39
C GLY A 95 15.50 -23.28 4.04
N THR A 96 15.23 -23.99 2.95
CA THR A 96 15.66 -23.59 1.60
C THR A 96 15.03 -22.26 1.21
N VAL A 97 15.85 -21.33 0.72
CA VAL A 97 15.41 -19.98 0.32
C VAL A 97 15.55 -19.80 -1.19
N TYR A 98 14.46 -19.43 -1.85
CA TYR A 98 14.43 -19.00 -3.24
C TYR A 98 14.15 -17.50 -3.34
N GLN A 99 14.99 -16.78 -4.07
CA GLN A 99 14.75 -15.39 -4.46
C GLN A 99 14.37 -15.36 -5.94
N LEU A 100 13.13 -15.00 -6.23
CA LEU A 100 12.58 -14.98 -7.58
C LEU A 100 12.52 -13.55 -8.11
N SER A 101 12.94 -13.38 -9.36
CA SER A 101 12.63 -12.17 -10.14
C SER A 101 11.13 -12.06 -10.38
N ALA A 102 10.66 -10.86 -10.76
CA ALA A 102 9.26 -10.66 -11.12
C ALA A 102 8.81 -11.60 -12.25
N ARG A 103 9.69 -11.86 -13.23
CA ARG A 103 9.39 -12.80 -14.34
C ARG A 103 9.23 -14.23 -13.85
N SER A 104 10.18 -14.72 -13.06
CA SER A 104 10.15 -16.09 -12.53
C SER A 104 8.94 -16.28 -11.63
N TRP A 105 8.67 -15.33 -10.73
CA TRP A 105 7.46 -15.32 -9.90
C TRP A 105 6.17 -15.36 -10.73
N ASN A 106 6.05 -14.49 -11.75
CA ASN A 106 4.87 -14.48 -12.63
C ASN A 106 4.68 -15.79 -13.38
N SER A 107 5.77 -16.43 -13.80
CA SER A 107 5.73 -17.74 -14.43
C SER A 107 5.18 -18.81 -13.48
N VAL A 108 5.67 -18.84 -12.24
CA VAL A 108 5.22 -19.79 -11.21
C VAL A 108 3.73 -19.62 -10.93
N ILE A 109 3.26 -18.38 -10.73
CA ILE A 109 1.84 -18.10 -10.48
C ILE A 109 0.96 -18.52 -11.66
N ARG A 110 1.37 -18.21 -12.89
CA ARG A 110 0.59 -18.58 -14.08
C ARG A 110 0.46 -20.09 -14.23
N GLU A 111 1.55 -20.81 -14.03
CA GLU A 111 1.55 -22.26 -14.15
C GLU A 111 0.73 -22.91 -13.03
N GLY A 112 0.84 -22.41 -11.80
CA GLY A 112 0.00 -22.84 -10.69
C GLY A 112 -1.49 -22.61 -10.94
N LEU A 113 -1.88 -21.42 -11.40
CA LEU A 113 -3.29 -21.10 -11.69
C LEU A 113 -3.85 -21.97 -12.83
N ARG A 114 -3.06 -22.26 -13.87
CA ARG A 114 -3.48 -23.17 -14.95
C ARG A 114 -3.66 -24.59 -14.47
N SER A 115 -2.69 -25.12 -13.71
CA SER A 115 -2.73 -26.47 -13.18
C SER A 115 -3.94 -26.69 -12.25
N CYS A 116 -4.32 -25.65 -11.49
CA CYS A 116 -5.51 -25.67 -10.65
C CYS A 116 -6.83 -25.31 -11.37
N GLY A 117 -6.82 -25.02 -12.68
CA GLY A 117 -8.02 -24.70 -13.46
C GLY A 117 -8.59 -23.29 -13.26
N TYR A 118 -7.84 -22.37 -12.65
CA TYR A 118 -8.27 -20.97 -12.45
C TYR A 118 -8.05 -20.09 -13.68
N LEU A 119 -7.30 -20.57 -14.69
CA LEU A 119 -6.88 -19.78 -15.84
C LEU A 119 -7.12 -20.54 -17.14
N GLU A 120 -7.97 -19.99 -18.01
CA GLU A 120 -8.42 -20.55 -19.29
C GLU A 120 -8.10 -19.60 -20.47
N GLY A 121 -7.08 -18.76 -20.33
CA GLY A 121 -6.64 -17.81 -21.36
C GLY A 121 -6.57 -16.35 -20.91
N GLN A 122 -6.98 -16.06 -19.67
CA GLN A 122 -6.82 -14.74 -19.06
C GLN A 122 -5.35 -14.47 -18.72
N ARG A 123 -4.99 -13.19 -18.59
CA ARG A 123 -3.70 -12.77 -18.04
C ARG A 123 -3.88 -12.36 -16.58
N VAL A 124 -2.87 -12.66 -15.77
CA VAL A 124 -2.79 -12.15 -14.39
C VAL A 124 -2.50 -10.65 -14.46
N ASP A 125 -3.45 -9.83 -14.02
CA ASP A 125 -3.32 -8.36 -14.00
C ASP A 125 -2.63 -7.87 -12.73
N SER A 126 -3.04 -8.39 -11.57
CA SER A 126 -2.41 -8.08 -10.28
C SER A 126 -2.56 -9.22 -9.28
N VAL A 127 -1.57 -9.35 -8.40
CA VAL A 127 -1.59 -10.25 -7.24
C VAL A 127 -1.43 -9.41 -5.98
N SER A 128 -2.33 -9.62 -5.02
CA SER A 128 -2.30 -8.94 -3.71
C SER A 128 -2.29 -9.99 -2.62
N ILE A 129 -1.28 -9.93 -1.76
CA ILE A 129 -1.15 -10.84 -0.62
C ILE A 129 -1.66 -10.11 0.62
N ARG A 130 -2.56 -10.75 1.37
CA ARG A 130 -2.95 -10.29 2.70
C ARG A 130 -2.14 -11.06 3.74
N PRO A 131 -1.46 -10.38 4.67
CA PRO A 131 -0.84 -11.08 5.79
C PRO A 131 -1.92 -11.80 6.59
N CYS A 132 -1.62 -13.02 7.04
CA CYS A 132 -2.49 -13.73 7.97
C CYS A 132 -2.46 -13.01 9.32
N GLU A 133 -3.62 -12.75 9.91
CA GLU A 133 -3.78 -12.08 11.20
C GLU A 133 -3.91 -13.07 12.37
N CYS A 134 -3.69 -14.37 12.13
CA CYS A 134 -3.77 -15.39 13.19
C CYS A 134 -2.63 -15.20 14.21
N GLU A 135 -2.96 -14.77 15.42
CA GLU A 135 -2.02 -14.57 16.54
C GLU A 135 -1.53 -15.87 17.20
N LYS A 136 -1.89 -17.05 16.67
CA LYS A 136 -1.50 -18.34 17.22
C LYS A 136 -1.09 -19.32 16.14
N GLN A 137 -0.18 -20.21 16.54
CA GLN A 137 0.56 -21.19 15.76
C GLN A 137 -0.31 -22.36 15.26
N GLU A 138 -1.50 -22.06 14.77
CA GLU A 138 -2.34 -22.95 13.97
C GLU A 138 -2.94 -22.10 12.84
N CYS A 139 -2.27 -22.16 11.70
CA CYS A 139 -2.79 -21.77 10.40
C CYS A 139 -2.43 -22.87 9.40
#